data_AF-A0A0A0BIU4-F1
#
_entry.id   AF-A0A0A0BIU4-F1
#
_cell.length_a   1.000
_cell.length_b   1.000
_cell.length_c   1.000
_cell.angle_alpha   90.00
_cell.angle_beta   90.00
_cell.angle_gamma   90.00
#
_symmetry.space_group_name_H-M   'P 1'
#
loop_
_entity.id
_entity.type
_entity.pdbx_description
1 polymer ?
#
loop_
_entity_poly.entity_id
_entity_poly.type
_entity_poly.pdbx_seq_one_letter_code
_entity_poly.pdbx_strand_id
1 'polypeptide(L)' 'MGLEVGGLLGLIWLVIVIWAIIQVANSPAGGGAKVLWILILLLFPVIGLLIWFFLGPKG' A
#
# COMPACT_ATOMS: atom_id res chain seq x y z
N MET A 1 0.59 -8.03 -30.55
CA MET A 1 1.13 -8.57 -29.28
C MET A 1 0.81 -7.52 -28.23
N GLY A 2 -0.17 -7.80 -27.37
CA GLY A 2 -0.61 -6.87 -26.34
C GLY A 2 0.47 -6.74 -25.27
N LEU A 3 0.57 -5.56 -24.65
CA LEU A 3 1.44 -5.38 -23.50
C LEU A 3 1.01 -6.36 -22.38
N GLU A 4 1.88 -7.29 -22.03
CA GLU A 4 1.70 -8.21 -20.90
C GLU A 4 1.99 -7.48 -19.58
N VAL A 5 1.15 -6.49 -19.24
CA VAL A 5 1.30 -5.65 -18.03
C VAL A 5 1.00 -6.43 -16.75
N GLY A 6 0.47 -7.66 -16.84
CA GLY A 6 0.03 -8.45 -15.68
C GLY A 6 1.13 -9.26 -14.95
N GLY A 7 2.25 -9.56 -15.61
CA GLY A 7 3.29 -10.42 -15.03
C GLY A 7 4.19 -9.68 -14.04
N LEU A 8 5.37 -9.25 -14.51
CA LEU A 8 6.39 -8.64 -13.67
C LEU A 8 5.94 -7.33 -13.01
N LEU A 9 5.19 -6.50 -13.74
CA LEU A 9 4.68 -5.22 -13.21
C LEU A 9 3.65 -5.43 -12.10
N GLY A 10 2.80 -6.46 -12.20
CA GLY A 10 1.90 -6.87 -11.13
C GLY A 10 2.62 -7.38 -9.89
N LEU A 11 3.72 -8.14 -10.07
CA LEU A 11 4.57 -8.59 -8.96
C LEU A 11 5.26 -7.44 -8.24
N ILE A 12 5.83 -6.48 -8.99
CA ILE A 12 6.44 -5.27 -8.42
C ILE A 12 5.38 -4.49 -7.62
N TRP A 13 4.18 -4.33 -8.19
CA TRP A 13 3.08 -3.66 -7.51
C TRP A 13 2.69 -4.35 -6.20
N LEU A 14 2.58 -5.68 -6.21
CA LEU A 14 2.27 -6.48 -5.03
C LEU A 14 3.32 -6.31 -3.93
N VAL A 15 4.62 -6.32 -4.27
CA VAL A 15 5.71 -6.08 -3.30
C VAL A 15 5.59 -4.70 -2.66
N ILE A 16 5.30 -3.67 -3.45
CA ILE A 16 5.14 -2.29 -2.96
C ILE A 16 3.96 -2.18 -1.99
N VAL A 17 2.81 -2.78 -2.34
CA VAL A 17 1.62 -2.74 -1.47
C VAL A 17 1.85 -3.50 -0.16
N ILE A 18 2.47 -4.69 -0.22
CA ILE A 18 2.79 -5.46 0.99
C ILE A 18 3.73 -4.67 1.90
N TRP A 19 4.76 -4.04 1.33
CA TRP A 19 5.68 -3.19 2.09
C TRP A 19 4.95 -2.05 2.80
N ALA A 20 4.06 -1.34 2.10
CA ALA A 20 3.27 -0.26 2.71
C ALA A 20 2.38 -0.77 3.86
N ILE A 21 1.73 -1.93 3.70
CA ILE A 21 0.91 -2.55 4.74
C ILE A 21 1.76 -2.91 5.98
N ILE A 22 2.94 -3.48 5.79
CA ILE A 22 3.86 -3.82 6.89
C ILE A 22 4.27 -2.56 7.67
N GLN A 23 4.59 -1.47 6.96
CA GLN A 23 4.94 -0.19 7.58
C GLN A 23 3.77 0.38 8.40
N VAL A 24 2.53 0.32 7.90
CA VAL A 24 1.34 0.72 8.66
C VAL A 24 1.14 -0.17 9.88
N ALA A 25 1.24 -1.49 9.72
CA ALA A 25 1.04 -2.46 10.79
C ALA A 25 2.05 -2.28 11.94
N ASN A 26 3.30 -1.96 11.62
CA ASN A 26 4.38 -1.74 12.58
C ASN A 26 4.45 -0.30 13.13
N SER A 27 3.68 0.64 12.60
CA SER A 27 3.68 2.03 13.06
C SER A 27 3.16 2.20 14.50
N PRO A 28 3.50 3.30 15.19
CA PRO A 28 2.94 3.64 16.51
C PRO A 28 1.47 4.11 16.47
N ALA A 29 0.82 4.08 15.31
CA ALA A 29 -0.58 4.49 15.17
C ALA A 29 -1.54 3.56 15.95
N GLY A 30 -2.66 4.12 16.42
CA GLY A 30 -3.72 3.32 17.06
C GLY A 30 -4.34 2.29 16.11
N GLY A 31 -4.95 1.24 16.66
CA GLY A 31 -5.51 0.12 15.87
C GLY A 31 -6.51 0.55 14.80
N GLY A 32 -7.45 1.45 15.12
CA GLY A 32 -8.43 1.96 14.16
C GLY A 32 -7.79 2.74 13.00
N ALA A 33 -6.73 3.51 13.27
CA ALA A 33 -5.99 4.23 12.24
C ALA A 33 -5.25 3.26 11.31
N LYS A 34 -4.66 2.19 11.85
CA LYS A 34 -4.00 1.14 11.04
C LYS A 34 -4.97 0.50 10.06
N VAL A 35 -6.16 0.12 10.55
CA VAL A 35 -7.21 -0.48 9.71
C VAL A 35 -7.62 0.48 8.60
N LEU A 36 -7.86 1.75 8.91
CA LEU A 36 -8.24 2.75 7.92
C LEU A 36 -7.17 2.91 6.82
N TRP A 37 -5.90 2.97 7.20
CA TRP A 37 -4.79 3.10 6.24
C TRP A 37 -4.63 1.86 5.36
N ILE A 38 -4.77 0.66 5.92
CA ILE A 38 -4.74 -0.58 5.14
C ILE A 38 -5.92 -0.63 4.17
N LEU A 39 -7.12 -0.22 4.58
CA LEU A 39 -8.29 -0.13 3.70
C LEU A 39 -8.05 0.85 2.55
N ILE A 40 -7.46 2.02 2.81
CA ILE A 40 -7.10 3.00 1.78
C ILE A 40 -6.11 2.40 0.77
N LEU A 41 -5.07 1.70 1.22
CA LEU A 41 -4.08 1.05 0.36
C LEU A 41 -4.68 -0.05 -0.53
N LEU A 42 -5.66 -0.82 -0.02
CA LEU A 42 -6.29 -1.91 -0.76
C LEU A 42 -7.37 -1.44 -1.74
N LEU A 43 -8.21 -0.47 -1.33
CA LEU A 43 -9.30 0.03 -2.16
C LEU A 43 -8.82 1.03 -3.22
N PHE A 44 -7.78 1.80 -2.88
CA PHE A 44 -7.21 2.81 -3.77
C PHE A 44 -5.71 2.54 -3.94
N PRO A 45 -5.30 1.50 -4.67
CA PRO A 45 -3.90 1.07 -4.75
C PRO A 45 -2.95 2.20 -5.15
N VAL A 46 -3.20 2.88 -6.26
CA VAL A 46 -2.28 3.93 -6.75
C VAL A 46 -2.34 5.18 -5.88
N ILE A 47 -3.54 5.72 -5.69
CA ILE A 47 -3.74 6.99 -4.96
C ILE A 47 -3.47 6.82 -3.46
N GLY A 48 -3.94 5.73 -2.88
CA GLY A 48 -3.72 5.37 -1.48
C GLY A 48 -2.24 5.16 -1.17
N LEU A 49 -1.47 4.52 -2.07
CA LEU A 49 -0.02 4.42 -1.92
C LEU A 49 0.65 5.80 -1.96
N LEU A 50 0.28 6.66 -2.90
CA LEU A 50 0.82 8.02 -2.99
C LEU A 50 0.53 8.82 -1.71
N ILE A 51 -0.71 8.82 -1.24
CA ILE A 51 -1.11 9.53 -0.02
C ILE A 51 -0.38 8.96 1.20
N TRP A 52 -0.32 7.63 1.34
CA TRP A 52 0.40 6.98 2.42
C TRP A 52 1.90 7.29 2.38
N PHE A 53 2.50 7.38 1.19
CA PHE A 53 3.91 7.72 1.05
C PHE A 53 4.24 9.11 1.63
N PHE A 54 3.33 10.08 1.53
CA PHE A 54 3.56 11.42 2.10
C PHE A 54 3.04 11.59 3.53
N LEU A 55 1.86 11.04 3.84
CA LEU A 55 1.10 11.34 5.07
C LEU A 55 0.83 10.09 5.93
N GLY A 56 1.16 8.92 5.42
CA GLY A 56 0.87 7.65 6.07
C GLY A 56 1.75 7.40 7.30
N PRO A 57 1.22 6.66 8.30
CA PRO A 57 1.98 6.26 9.45
C PRO A 57 3.03 5.23 9.01
N LYS A 58 4.25 5.45 9.45
CA LYS A 58 5.42 4.62 9.17
C LYS A 58 6.00 4.19 10.51
N GLY A 59 6.43 2.93 10.57
CA GLY A 59 7.27 2.43 11.66
C GLY A 59 8.59 3.18 11.71
#